data_AF-A0A835AS08-F1
#
_entry.id   AF-A0A835AS08-F1
#
_cell.length_a   1.000
_cell.length_b   1.000
_cell.length_c   1.000
_cell.angle_alpha   90.00
_cell.angle_beta   90.00
_cell.angle_gamma   90.00
#
_symmetry.space_group_name_H-M   'P 1'
#
loop_
_entity.id
_entity.type
_entity.pdbx_description
1 polymer ?
#
loop_
_entity_poly.entity_id
_entity_poly.type
_entity_poly.pdbx_seq_one_letter_code
_entity_poly.pdbx_strand_id
1 'polypeptide(L)'
;MLDERVMQLPIVRAGTLASSPLSPCRRCRPAITLDDLPADAVFKDDFVDLIRRSIPHLRALLHSISISSDAPLGALVPDFFCYDALPLAVQLGVPGYIFYPTNLAAHFIMRRHVALNDAAAATGQYQDLPDPLRLSDHVSLCRADIPVVF
;
A
#
# COMPACT_ATOMS: atom_id res chain seq x y z
N MET A 1 5.02 -10.36 -34.42
CA MET A 1 5.80 -11.54 -34.03
C MET A 1 7.06 -11.03 -33.35
N LEU A 2 7.01 -10.85 -32.03
CA LEU A 2 8.09 -10.29 -31.22
C LEU A 2 8.35 -11.24 -30.05
N ASP A 3 9.57 -11.77 -30.10
CA ASP A 3 10.41 -12.56 -29.19
C ASP A 3 9.91 -12.83 -27.74
N GLU A 4 9.66 -14.11 -27.43
CA GLU A 4 9.42 -14.69 -26.09
C GLU A 4 10.72 -14.78 -25.24
N ARG A 5 11.47 -13.69 -25.07
CA ARG A 5 12.69 -13.67 -24.23
C ARG A 5 12.79 -12.52 -23.23
N VAL A 6 11.67 -12.03 -22.73
CA VAL A 6 11.65 -11.08 -21.60
C VAL A 6 10.66 -11.51 -20.51
N MET A 7 10.68 -12.79 -20.11
CA MET A 7 9.93 -13.31 -18.95
C MET A 7 10.70 -14.44 -18.25
N GLN A 8 11.99 -14.24 -17.97
CA GLN A 8 12.76 -15.12 -17.10
C GLN A 8 13.51 -14.28 -16.06
N LEU A 9 12.80 -13.96 -14.99
CA LEU A 9 13.43 -13.58 -13.72
C LEU A 9 14.04 -14.85 -13.10
N PRO A 10 15.29 -14.80 -12.60
CA PRO A 10 15.95 -15.99 -12.09
C PRO A 10 15.26 -16.50 -10.83
N ILE A 11 14.93 -17.79 -10.83
CA ILE A 11 14.61 -18.58 -9.64
C ILE A 11 15.86 -18.58 -8.76
N VAL A 12 15.87 -17.78 -7.70
CA VAL A 12 17.01 -17.69 -6.76
C VAL A 12 16.92 -18.83 -5.75
N ARG A 13 17.96 -19.66 -5.73
CA ARG A 13 18.23 -20.74 -4.76
C ARG A 13 18.26 -20.18 -3.32
N ALA A 14 17.64 -20.93 -2.40
CA ALA A 14 17.76 -20.69 -0.97
C ALA A 14 19.21 -20.91 -0.51
N GLY A 15 19.92 -19.81 -0.23
CA GLY A 15 21.19 -19.82 0.47
C GLY A 15 20.97 -19.44 1.92
N THR A 16 21.43 -20.28 2.85
CA THR A 16 21.41 -20.02 4.29
C THR A 16 22.42 -18.92 4.61
N LEU A 17 21.95 -17.69 4.75
CA LEU A 17 22.74 -16.59 5.32
C LEU A 17 22.51 -16.56 6.83
N ALA A 18 23.57 -16.79 7.59
CA ALA A 18 23.56 -16.60 9.04
C ALA A 18 23.04 -15.18 9.39
N SER A 19 22.16 -15.12 10.39
CA SER A 19 21.40 -13.94 10.76
C SER A 19 22.30 -12.83 11.32
N SER A 20 22.57 -11.81 10.50
CA SER A 20 22.94 -10.49 11.01
C SER A 20 21.66 -9.81 11.53
N PRO A 21 21.69 -9.12 12.69
CA PRO A 21 20.52 -8.40 13.22
C PRO A 21 20.04 -7.26 12.31
N LEU A 22 20.79 -6.93 11.26
CA LEU A 22 20.49 -5.88 10.28
C LEU A 22 20.05 -6.42 8.90
N SER A 23 19.93 -7.74 8.72
CA SER A 23 19.52 -8.31 7.43
C SER A 23 17.99 -8.28 7.28
N PRO A 24 17.44 -7.78 6.15
CA PRO A 24 16.01 -7.82 5.90
C PRO A 24 15.55 -9.27 5.68
N CYS A 25 14.83 -9.82 6.65
CA CYS A 25 14.17 -11.12 6.51
C CYS A 25 12.90 -10.97 5.66
N ARG A 26 12.91 -11.49 4.43
CA ARG A 26 11.71 -11.59 3.59
C ARG A 26 10.96 -12.89 3.90
N ARG A 27 9.69 -12.80 4.28
CA ARG A 27 8.80 -13.95 4.48
C ARG A 27 7.65 -13.86 3.48
N CYS A 28 7.62 -14.77 2.50
CA CYS A 28 6.57 -14.83 1.49
C CYS A 28 5.36 -15.63 2.00
N ARG A 29 4.16 -15.21 1.61
CA ARG A 29 2.90 -15.88 1.96
C ARG A 29 2.35 -16.72 0.80
N PRO A 30 1.44 -17.67 1.06
CA PRO A 30 0.67 -18.30 0.00
C PRO A 30 -0.19 -17.26 -0.71
N ALA A 31 -0.39 -17.47 -2.01
CA ALA A 31 -1.18 -16.60 -2.87
C ALA A 31 -2.60 -16.42 -2.30
N ILE A 32 -3.12 -15.20 -2.39
CA ILE A 32 -4.52 -14.89 -2.08
C ILE A 32 -5.31 -15.07 -3.37
N THR A 33 -6.33 -15.92 -3.36
CA THR A 33 -7.22 -16.11 -4.50
C THR A 33 -8.19 -14.93 -4.64
N LEU A 34 -8.38 -14.48 -5.87
CA LEU A 34 -9.29 -13.41 -6.28
C LEU A 34 -10.34 -13.91 -7.30
N ASP A 35 -10.41 -15.22 -7.56
CA ASP A 35 -11.24 -15.84 -8.61
C ASP A 35 -12.76 -15.64 -8.43
N ASP A 36 -13.18 -15.19 -7.26
CA ASP A 36 -14.56 -14.84 -6.92
C ASP A 36 -14.93 -13.38 -7.22
N LEU A 37 -13.96 -12.57 -7.67
CA LEU A 37 -14.20 -11.20 -8.14
C LEU A 37 -14.69 -11.22 -9.60
N PRO A 38 -15.57 -10.27 -9.96
CA PRO A 38 -16.11 -10.21 -11.31
C PRO A 38 -14.98 -9.86 -12.30
N ALA A 39 -15.01 -10.47 -13.49
CA ALA A 39 -13.92 -10.36 -14.47
C ALA A 39 -13.72 -8.94 -15.03
N ASP A 40 -14.67 -8.03 -14.79
CA ASP A 40 -14.65 -6.61 -15.16
C ASP A 40 -14.35 -5.68 -13.96
N ALA A 41 -13.95 -6.23 -12.81
CA ALA A 41 -13.52 -5.44 -11.67
C ALA A 41 -12.41 -4.47 -12.09
N VAL A 42 -12.59 -3.19 -11.74
CA VAL A 42 -11.56 -2.17 -11.96
C VAL A 42 -10.35 -2.55 -11.10
N PHE A 43 -9.12 -2.43 -11.63
CA PHE A 43 -7.87 -2.76 -10.92
C PHE A 43 -7.82 -2.27 -9.46
N LYS A 44 -8.45 -1.13 -9.18
CA LYS A 44 -8.61 -0.56 -7.85
C LYS A 44 -9.40 -1.46 -6.89
N ASP A 45 -10.48 -2.07 -7.35
CA ASP A 45 -11.38 -2.89 -6.53
C ASP A 45 -10.72 -4.24 -6.20
N ASP A 46 -10.07 -4.87 -7.20
CA ASP A 46 -9.26 -6.08 -6.99
C ASP A 46 -8.12 -5.85 -5.99
N PHE A 47 -7.46 -4.70 -6.09
CA PHE A 47 -6.36 -4.34 -5.21
C PHE A 47 -6.81 -4.06 -3.77
N VAL A 48 -7.93 -3.37 -3.58
CA VAL A 48 -8.52 -3.16 -2.25
C VAL A 48 -8.95 -4.49 -1.62
N ASP A 49 -9.58 -5.38 -2.39
CA ASP A 49 -9.97 -6.70 -1.87
C ASP A 49 -8.77 -7.59 -1.57
N LEU A 50 -7.72 -7.54 -2.38
CA LEU A 50 -6.46 -8.21 -2.10
C LEU A 50 -5.89 -7.76 -0.74
N ILE A 51 -5.83 -6.44 -0.50
CA ILE A 51 -5.34 -5.89 0.77
C ILE A 51 -6.20 -6.38 1.92
N ARG A 52 -7.53 -6.27 1.82
CA ARG A 52 -8.47 -6.67 2.86
C ARG A 52 -8.34 -8.16 3.21
N ARG A 53 -8.25 -9.04 2.20
CA ARG A 53 -8.01 -10.49 2.37
C ARG A 53 -6.62 -10.78 2.94
N SER A 54 -5.67 -9.88 2.76
CA SER A 54 -4.32 -10.04 3.28
C SER A 54 -4.21 -9.81 4.80
N ILE A 55 -5.01 -8.89 5.37
CA ILE A 55 -4.90 -8.45 6.77
C ILE A 55 -4.97 -9.60 7.80
N PRO A 56 -5.90 -10.58 7.72
CA PRO A 56 -5.97 -11.66 8.71
C PRO A 56 -4.69 -12.49 8.78
N HIS A 57 -4.04 -12.71 7.65
CA HIS A 57 -2.81 -13.49 7.66
C HIS A 57 -1.59 -12.64 8.04
N LEU A 58 -1.61 -11.32 7.79
CA LEU A 58 -0.61 -10.42 8.35
C LEU A 58 -0.67 -10.45 9.88
N ARG A 59 -1.87 -10.45 10.47
CA ARG A 59 -2.06 -10.63 11.92
C ARG A 59 -1.45 -11.94 12.42
N ALA A 60 -1.76 -13.06 11.75
CA ALA A 60 -1.20 -14.36 12.12
C ALA A 60 0.34 -14.38 12.04
N LEU A 61 0.91 -13.77 11.01
CA LEU A 61 2.35 -13.64 10.82
C LEU A 61 3.00 -12.81 11.92
N LEU A 62 2.48 -11.62 12.21
CA LEU A 62 3.01 -10.75 13.27
C LEU A 62 2.92 -11.42 14.64
N HIS A 63 1.83 -12.12 14.93
CA HIS A 63 1.68 -12.90 16.16
C HIS A 63 2.71 -14.04 16.23
N SER A 64 2.95 -14.76 15.13
CA SER A 64 3.98 -15.81 15.08
C SER A 64 5.38 -15.24 15.35
N ILE A 65 5.68 -14.06 14.82
CA ILE A 65 6.97 -13.37 15.03
C ILE A 65 7.10 -12.95 16.49
N SER A 66 6.03 -12.39 17.07
CA SER A 66 6.03 -11.98 18.48
C SER A 66 6.27 -13.14 19.45
N ILE A 67 5.91 -14.38 19.08
CA ILE A 67 6.11 -15.57 19.93
C ILE A 67 7.45 -16.27 19.65
N SER A 68 7.90 -16.28 18.39
CA SER A 68 9.06 -17.11 17.96
C SER A 68 10.39 -16.36 17.90
N SER A 69 10.37 -15.03 18.00
CA SER A 69 11.57 -14.21 17.85
C SER A 69 12.19 -13.88 19.20
N ASP A 70 13.50 -14.09 19.33
CA ASP A 70 14.29 -13.62 20.48
C ASP A 70 14.38 -12.08 20.54
N ALA A 71 14.07 -11.40 19.42
CA ALA A 71 14.01 -9.95 19.32
C ALA A 71 12.55 -9.45 19.29
N PRO A 72 12.18 -8.48 20.16
CA PRO A 72 10.82 -7.93 20.17
C PRO A 72 10.53 -7.13 18.90
N LEU A 73 9.26 -7.15 18.47
CA LEU A 73 8.78 -6.32 17.36
C LEU A 73 8.89 -4.84 17.76
N GLY A 74 9.67 -4.05 17.02
CA GLY A 74 9.92 -2.65 17.36
C GLY A 74 8.91 -1.64 16.80
N ALA A 75 8.33 -1.91 15.62
CA ALA A 75 7.33 -1.07 14.97
C ALA A 75 6.65 -1.83 13.82
N LEU A 76 5.48 -1.34 13.40
CA LEU A 76 4.78 -1.77 12.19
C LEU A 76 4.74 -0.62 11.19
N VAL A 77 5.31 -0.81 10.00
CA VAL A 77 5.38 0.23 8.95
C VAL A 77 4.73 -0.26 7.65
N PRO A 78 3.39 -0.23 7.53
CA PRO A 78 2.74 -0.58 6.27
C PRO A 78 2.87 0.58 5.27
N ASP A 79 2.78 0.22 3.98
CA ASP A 79 2.54 1.18 2.91
C ASP A 79 1.16 1.86 3.09
N PHE A 80 0.97 3.05 2.51
CA PHE A 80 -0.26 3.83 2.64
C PHE A 80 -1.52 3.08 2.21
N PHE A 81 -1.41 2.18 1.22
CA PHE A 81 -2.55 1.36 0.82
C PHE A 81 -2.96 0.34 1.89
N CYS A 82 -2.04 -0.04 2.77
CA CYS A 82 -2.23 -1.03 3.83
C CYS A 82 -2.49 -0.38 5.19
N TYR A 83 -3.06 0.84 5.22
CA TYR A 83 -3.33 1.56 6.48
C TYR A 83 -4.23 0.76 7.44
N ASP A 84 -5.09 -0.11 6.91
CA ASP A 84 -5.93 -1.04 7.69
C ASP A 84 -5.12 -2.03 8.56
N ALA A 85 -3.81 -2.13 8.37
CA ALA A 85 -2.93 -2.89 9.23
C ALA A 85 -2.53 -2.12 10.52
N LEU A 86 -2.69 -0.79 10.59
CA LEU A 86 -2.30 0.01 11.75
C LEU A 86 -2.95 -0.43 13.07
N PRO A 87 -4.23 -0.85 13.13
CA PRO A 87 -4.82 -1.38 14.36
C PRO A 87 -4.06 -2.59 14.92
N LEU A 88 -3.34 -3.35 14.08
CA LEU A 88 -2.49 -4.45 14.54
C LEU A 88 -1.30 -3.94 15.36
N ALA A 89 -0.76 -2.76 15.05
CA ALA A 89 0.32 -2.16 15.82
C ALA A 89 -0.13 -1.89 17.28
N VAL A 90 -1.35 -1.36 17.43
CA VAL A 90 -1.98 -1.11 18.74
C VAL A 90 -2.18 -2.41 19.51
N GLN A 91 -2.70 -3.46 18.85
CA GLN A 91 -2.90 -4.79 19.46
C GLN A 91 -1.58 -5.42 19.94
N LEU A 92 -0.49 -5.16 19.23
CA LEU A 92 0.85 -5.67 19.54
C LEU A 92 1.60 -4.78 20.54
N GLY A 93 1.05 -3.62 20.91
CA GLY A 93 1.70 -2.65 21.79
C GLY A 93 2.93 -1.99 21.17
N VAL A 94 3.01 -1.91 19.84
CA VAL A 94 4.15 -1.33 19.11
C VAL A 94 3.75 -0.05 18.38
N PRO A 95 4.70 0.88 18.13
CA PRO A 95 4.47 2.02 17.24
C PRO A 95 4.02 1.60 15.84
N GLY A 96 3.04 2.30 15.28
CA GLY A 96 2.59 2.16 13.90
C GLY A 96 2.89 3.41 13.08
N TYR A 97 3.51 3.27 11.91
CA TYR A 97 3.84 4.37 11.00
C TYR A 97 3.39 4.06 9.58
N ILE A 98 2.88 5.05 8.83
CA ILE A 98 2.62 4.85 7.40
C ILE A 98 3.85 5.23 6.59
N PHE A 99 4.30 4.32 5.73
CA PHE A 99 5.18 4.67 4.64
C PHE A 99 4.34 5.20 3.47
N TYR A 100 4.58 6.45 3.08
CA TYR A 100 3.91 7.08 1.95
C TYR A 100 4.91 7.18 0.79
N PRO A 101 4.83 6.32 -0.24
CA PRO A 101 5.86 6.17 -1.27
C PRO A 101 5.84 7.27 -2.34
N THR A 102 5.15 8.39 -2.10
CA THR A 102 4.96 9.46 -3.08
C THR A 102 5.27 10.82 -2.48
N ASN A 103 5.28 11.86 -3.32
CA ASN A 103 5.60 13.21 -2.86
C ASN A 103 4.44 13.86 -2.09
N LEU A 104 4.74 14.96 -1.40
CA LEU A 104 3.75 15.69 -0.59
C LEU A 104 2.59 16.25 -1.45
N ALA A 105 2.86 16.61 -2.70
CA ALA A 105 1.84 17.15 -3.60
C ALA A 105 0.77 16.11 -3.94
N ALA A 106 1.16 14.87 -4.22
CA ALA A 106 0.25 13.74 -4.41
C ALA A 106 -0.57 13.45 -3.14
N HIS A 107 0.04 13.51 -1.96
CA HIS A 107 -0.68 13.41 -0.69
C HIS A 107 -1.76 14.49 -0.53
N PHE A 108 -1.45 15.75 -0.88
CA PHE A 108 -2.42 16.84 -0.84
C PHE A 108 -3.56 16.65 -1.83
N ILE A 109 -3.27 16.21 -3.06
CA ILE A 109 -4.28 15.90 -4.07
C ILE A 109 -5.24 14.82 -3.53
N MET A 110 -4.70 13.70 -3.01
CA MET A 110 -5.50 12.62 -2.42
C MET A 110 -6.40 13.11 -1.29
N ARG A 111 -5.85 13.90 -0.36
CA ARG A 111 -6.63 14.46 0.76
C ARG A 111 -7.77 15.37 0.29
N ARG A 112 -7.51 16.20 -0.73
CA ARG A 112 -8.53 17.10 -1.30
C ARG A 112 -9.62 16.33 -2.04
N HIS A 113 -9.23 15.29 -2.77
CA HIS A 113 -10.18 14.42 -3.45
C HIS A 113 -11.10 13.69 -2.48
N VAL A 114 -10.56 13.13 -1.38
CA VAL A 114 -11.39 12.54 -0.30
C VAL A 114 -12.38 13.57 0.26
N ALA A 115 -11.91 14.78 0.57
CA ALA A 115 -12.79 15.84 1.09
C ALA A 115 -13.89 16.25 0.09
N LEU A 116 -13.62 16.25 -1.22
CA LEU A 116 -14.64 16.47 -2.24
C LEU A 116 -15.67 15.34 -2.27
N ASN A 117 -15.23 14.09 -2.21
CA ASN A 117 -16.13 12.93 -2.20
C ASN A 117 -17.03 12.90 -0.97
N ASP A 118 -16.50 13.27 0.19
CA ASP A 118 -17.26 13.39 1.45
C ASP A 118 -18.31 14.51 1.39
N ALA A 119 -17.98 15.64 0.74
CA ALA A 119 -18.87 16.79 0.64
C ALA A 119 -19.93 16.67 -0.48
N ALA A 120 -19.62 15.96 -1.57
CA ALA A 120 -20.43 15.92 -2.79
C ALA A 120 -21.31 14.67 -2.96
N ALA A 121 -21.51 13.87 -1.89
CA ALA A 121 -22.26 12.61 -1.97
C ALA A 121 -21.77 11.68 -3.12
N ALA A 122 -20.45 11.42 -3.13
CA ALA A 122 -19.77 10.34 -3.86
C ALA A 122 -19.46 10.50 -5.36
N THR A 123 -19.51 11.70 -5.95
CA THR A 123 -19.17 11.87 -7.39
C THR A 123 -18.02 12.83 -7.70
N GLY A 124 -17.28 13.32 -6.71
CA GLY A 124 -16.21 14.30 -6.92
C GLY A 124 -15.00 13.69 -7.61
N GLN A 125 -14.90 13.83 -8.92
CA GLN A 125 -13.76 13.36 -9.71
C GLN A 125 -12.53 14.26 -9.48
N TYR A 126 -11.32 13.80 -9.80
CA TYR A 126 -10.13 14.67 -9.74
C TYR A 126 -10.27 15.91 -10.63
N GLN A 127 -11.05 15.84 -11.69
CA GLN A 127 -11.38 16.98 -12.56
C GLN A 127 -12.28 18.03 -11.88
N ASP A 128 -12.88 17.72 -10.74
CA ASP A 128 -13.70 18.65 -9.96
C ASP A 128 -12.85 19.43 -8.93
N LEU A 129 -11.55 19.10 -8.82
CA LEU A 129 -10.62 19.89 -8.02
C LEU A 129 -10.46 21.30 -8.62
N PRO A 130 -10.34 22.34 -7.77
CA PRO A 130 -10.05 23.70 -8.22
C PRO A 130 -8.81 23.75 -9.12
N ASP A 131 -8.85 24.58 -10.15
CA ASP A 131 -7.73 24.82 -11.05
C ASP A 131 -7.40 26.33 -11.07
N PRO A 132 -6.24 26.76 -10.55
CA PRO A 132 -5.16 25.93 -10.01
C PRO A 132 -5.44 25.45 -8.57
N LEU A 133 -5.04 24.21 -8.25
CA LEU A 133 -5.13 23.61 -6.93
C LEU A 133 -4.05 24.19 -6.01
N ARG A 134 -4.47 25.01 -5.04
CA ARG A 134 -3.57 25.61 -4.04
C ARG A 134 -3.11 24.58 -3.01
N LEU A 135 -1.81 24.28 -3.01
CA LEU A 135 -1.15 23.45 -1.99
C LEU A 135 -0.73 24.28 -0.78
N SER A 136 -0.24 25.50 -1.01
CA SER A 136 0.16 26.48 -0.01
C SER A 136 -0.04 27.91 -0.54
N ASP A 137 0.34 28.91 0.24
CA ASP A 137 0.27 30.31 -0.20
C ASP A 137 1.15 30.64 -1.40
N HIS A 138 2.16 29.81 -1.67
CA HIS A 138 3.15 30.03 -2.72
C HIS A 138 3.21 28.92 -3.77
N VAL A 139 2.48 27.82 -3.57
CA VAL A 139 2.52 26.65 -4.48
C VAL A 139 1.12 26.28 -4.91
N SER A 140 0.93 26.18 -6.22
CA SER A 140 -0.30 25.71 -6.85
C SER A 140 0.01 24.72 -7.97
N LEU A 141 -0.85 23.73 -8.13
CA LEU A 141 -0.80 22.77 -9.22
C LEU A 141 -1.89 23.09 -10.22
N CYS A 142 -1.54 23.17 -11.49
CA CYS A 142 -2.54 23.21 -12.55
C CYS A 142 -3.08 21.81 -12.79
N ARG A 143 -4.26 21.71 -13.39
CA ARG A 143 -4.82 20.41 -13.77
C ARG A 143 -3.88 19.58 -14.66
N ALA A 144 -3.10 20.24 -15.52
CA ALA A 144 -2.10 19.60 -16.37
C ALA A 144 -0.98 18.89 -15.59
N ASP A 145 -0.77 19.24 -14.32
CA ASP A 145 0.24 18.65 -13.45
C ASP A 145 -0.29 17.44 -12.66
N ILE A 146 -1.60 17.19 -12.68
CA ILE A 146 -2.24 16.08 -11.98
C ILE A 146 -2.15 14.83 -12.86
N PRO A 147 -1.65 13.70 -12.33
CA PRO A 147 -1.64 12.44 -13.07
C PRO A 147 -3.04 12.07 -13.54
N VAL A 148 -3.16 11.80 -14.83
CA VAL A 148 -4.42 11.37 -15.46
C VAL A 148 -4.81 9.93 -15.09
N VAL A 149 -3.91 9.18 -14.45
CA VAL A 149 -4.12 7.81 -13.98
C VAL A 149 -3.43 7.65 -12.62
N PHE A 150 -4.16 7.10 -11.65
CA PHE A 150 -3.64 6.58 -10.38
C PHE A 150 -4.06 5.12 -10.23
#